data_AF-A0A955H1B8-F1
#
_entry.id   AF-A0A955H1B8-F1
#
_cell.length_a   1.000
_cell.length_b   1.000
_cell.length_c   1.000
_cell.angle_alpha   90.00
_cell.angle_beta   90.00
_cell.angle_gamma   90.00
#
_symmetry.space_group_name_H-M   'P 1'
#
loop_
_entity.id
_entity.type
_entity.pdbx_description
1 polymer ?
#
loop_
_entity_poly.entity_id
_entity_poly.type
_entity_poly.pdbx_seq_one_letter_code
_entity_poly.pdbx_strand_id
1 'polypeptide(L)'
;MKKIIYSVSGVGLLLLPLMTFAQTAQKVLPTDAGPFGELLTDLVKFANGVLIPFILAIGFLVFVWGMFRYFIAGGANEEAKESGKNLMIYATLGFVLIIIFWGIINLLSSSTGLQGKTAPDIPTGPNKQQT
;
A
#
# COMPACT_ATOMS: atom_id res chain seq x y z
N MET A 1 -17.33 -44.73 -14.96
CA MET A 1 -16.30 -44.08 -14.12
C MET A 1 -16.54 -42.58 -14.10
N LYS A 2 -16.18 -41.92 -12.97
CA LYS A 2 -16.33 -40.48 -12.60
C LYS A 2 -17.57 -40.13 -11.76
N LYS A 3 -17.44 -40.40 -10.47
CA LYS A 3 -18.13 -39.74 -9.36
C LYS A 3 -17.02 -39.44 -8.33
N ILE A 4 -16.36 -38.29 -8.42
CA ILE A 4 -15.61 -37.75 -7.28
C ILE A 4 -16.13 -36.33 -7.09
N ILE A 5 -17.06 -36.28 -6.16
CA ILE A 5 -17.91 -35.18 -5.76
C ILE A 5 -17.49 -34.93 -4.31
N TYR A 6 -17.05 -33.71 -4.04
CA TYR A 6 -16.91 -33.07 -2.73
C TYR A 6 -16.09 -33.78 -1.65
N SER A 7 -14.79 -33.49 -1.61
CA SER A 7 -13.99 -33.63 -0.37
C SER A 7 -12.89 -32.58 -0.30
N VAL A 8 -13.27 -31.30 -0.24
CA VAL A 8 -12.38 -30.25 0.29
C VAL A 8 -13.13 -29.58 1.42
N SER A 9 -13.06 -30.26 2.56
CA SER A 9 -13.72 -29.90 3.81
C SER A 9 -12.96 -28.77 4.52
N GLY A 10 -13.69 -27.74 4.91
CA GLY A 10 -13.47 -26.96 6.15
C GLY A 10 -12.35 -25.91 6.20
N VAL A 11 -11.15 -26.17 5.68
CA VAL A 11 -9.98 -25.31 6.00
C VAL A 11 -9.79 -24.16 5.00
N GLY A 12 -10.18 -24.35 3.73
CA GLY A 12 -10.04 -23.31 2.70
C GLY A 12 -10.97 -22.10 2.88
N LEU A 13 -12.13 -22.28 3.54
CA LEU A 13 -13.15 -21.24 3.71
C LEU A 13 -12.77 -20.18 4.77
N LEU A 14 -11.90 -20.51 5.72
CA LEU A 14 -11.48 -19.58 6.79
C LEU A 14 -10.41 -18.58 6.34
N LEU A 15 -9.78 -18.80 5.19
CA LEU A 15 -8.79 -17.88 4.61
C LEU A 15 -9.36 -16.97 3.51
N LEU A 16 -10.55 -17.27 2.99
CA LEU A 16 -11.25 -16.40 2.04
C LEU A 16 -11.52 -14.99 2.58
N PRO A 17 -11.87 -14.80 3.88
CA PRO A 17 -12.06 -13.46 4.42
C PRO A 17 -10.76 -12.66 4.49
N LEU A 18 -9.60 -13.28 4.67
CA LEU A 18 -8.33 -12.54 4.67
C LEU A 18 -7.98 -12.04 3.25
N MET A 19 -8.41 -12.76 2.21
CA MET A 19 -8.25 -12.31 0.82
C MET A 19 -9.29 -11.25 0.41
N THR A 20 -10.51 -11.27 0.98
CA THR A 20 -11.54 -10.27 0.67
C THR A 20 -11.19 -8.86 1.16
N PHE A 21 -10.34 -8.71 2.19
CA PHE A 21 -9.85 -7.41 2.65
C PHE A 21 -8.62 -6.90 1.87
N ALA A 22 -7.92 -7.77 1.12
CA ALA A 22 -6.83 -7.35 0.24
C ALA A 22 -7.34 -6.84 -1.13
N GLN A 23 -8.51 -7.30 -1.56
CA GLN A 23 -9.04 -7.00 -2.90
C GLN A 23 -9.74 -5.64 -3.03
N THR A 24 -10.05 -4.96 -1.91
CA THR A 24 -10.72 -3.65 -1.95
C THR A 24 -9.77 -2.47 -2.22
N ALA A 25 -8.46 -2.72 -2.42
CA ALA A 25 -7.50 -1.69 -2.83
C ALA A 25 -7.45 -1.47 -4.36
N GLN A 26 -8.09 -2.35 -5.17
CA GLN A 26 -8.07 -2.24 -6.61
C GLN A 26 -9.25 -1.42 -7.13
N LYS A 27 -9.34 -0.16 -6.72
CA LYS A 27 -10.15 0.80 -7.46
C LYS A 27 -9.36 1.20 -8.70
N VAL A 28 -9.56 0.44 -9.78
CA VAL A 28 -9.07 0.78 -11.11
C VAL A 28 -9.67 2.13 -11.48
N LEU A 29 -8.82 3.16 -11.51
CA LEU A 29 -9.11 4.43 -12.17
C LEU A 29 -9.34 4.10 -13.66
N PRO A 30 -10.53 4.36 -14.24
CA PRO A 30 -10.66 4.39 -15.69
C PRO A 30 -9.95 5.64 -16.19
N THR A 31 -8.90 5.41 -16.98
CA THR A 31 -7.96 6.43 -17.43
C THR A 31 -8.41 7.01 -18.77
N ASP A 32 -9.44 7.84 -18.77
CA ASP A 32 -9.73 8.71 -19.94
C ASP A 32 -8.87 10.00 -19.91
N ALA A 33 -7.84 10.04 -19.04
CA ALA A 33 -7.00 11.20 -18.76
C ALA A 33 -5.82 11.41 -19.72
N GLY A 34 -5.78 10.69 -20.85
CA GLY A 34 -4.71 10.77 -21.85
C GLY A 34 -3.34 10.27 -21.32
N PRO A 35 -2.27 10.40 -22.13
CA PRO A 35 -0.96 9.78 -21.83
C PRO A 35 -0.37 10.20 -20.47
N PHE A 36 -0.57 11.45 -20.06
CA PHE A 36 -0.09 11.94 -18.77
C PHE A 36 -0.84 11.31 -17.58
N GLY A 37 -2.15 11.10 -17.73
CA GLY A 37 -2.96 10.46 -16.70
C GLY A 37 -2.61 8.99 -16.48
N GLU A 38 -2.23 8.28 -17.55
CA GLU A 38 -1.70 6.92 -17.46
C GLU A 38 -0.39 6.87 -16.65
N LEU A 39 0.56 7.75 -16.95
CA LEU A 39 1.81 7.83 -16.20
C LEU A 39 1.61 8.10 -14.71
N LEU A 40 0.71 9.03 -14.36
CA LEU A 40 0.39 9.32 -12.96
C LEU A 40 -0.26 8.13 -12.26
N THR A 41 -1.18 7.45 -12.95
CA THR A 41 -1.86 6.26 -12.43
C THR A 41 -0.88 5.13 -12.18
N ASP A 42 0.04 4.90 -13.11
CA ASP A 42 1.06 3.86 -12.99
C ASP A 42 2.09 4.18 -11.91
N LEU A 43 2.47 5.45 -11.76
CA LEU A 43 3.33 5.89 -10.67
C LEU A 43 2.67 5.65 -9.30
N VAL A 44 1.38 5.98 -9.16
CA VAL A 44 0.64 5.73 -7.91
C VAL A 44 0.50 4.24 -7.63
N LYS A 45 0.23 3.41 -8.66
CA LYS A 45 0.18 1.95 -8.51
C LYS A 45 1.54 1.39 -8.09
N PHE A 46 2.62 1.83 -8.71
CA PHE A 46 3.98 1.42 -8.34
C PHE A 46 4.31 1.84 -6.90
N ALA A 47 3.98 3.07 -6.53
CA ALA A 47 4.22 3.58 -5.19
C ALA A 47 3.50 2.75 -4.13
N ASN A 48 2.19 2.50 -4.32
CA ASN A 48 1.38 1.72 -3.38
C ASN A 48 1.72 0.23 -3.38
N GLY A 49 2.03 -0.36 -4.53
CA GLY A 49 2.29 -1.79 -4.67
C GLY A 49 3.71 -2.22 -4.30
N VAL A 50 4.69 -1.32 -4.47
CA VAL A 50 6.12 -1.66 -4.32
C VAL A 50 6.81 -0.71 -3.36
N LEU A 51 6.77 0.60 -3.61
CA LEU A 51 7.62 1.56 -2.90
C LEU A 51 7.27 1.66 -1.40
N ILE A 52 5.99 1.83 -1.06
CA ILE A 52 5.54 1.94 0.33
C ILE A 52 5.84 0.66 1.13
N PRO A 53 5.43 -0.55 0.70
CA PRO A 53 5.74 -1.77 1.45
C PRO A 53 7.26 -2.01 1.55
N PHE A 54 8.04 -1.63 0.54
CA PHE A 54 9.49 -1.71 0.58
C PHE A 54 10.11 -0.78 1.63
N ILE A 55 9.68 0.49 1.70
CA ILE A 55 10.14 1.44 2.72
C ILE A 55 9.74 0.97 4.12
N LEU A 56 8.54 0.43 4.29
CA LEU A 56 8.11 -0.14 5.57
C LEU A 56 8.98 -1.33 5.98
N ALA A 57 9.34 -2.22 5.05
CA ALA A 57 10.22 -3.34 5.31
C ALA A 57 11.62 -2.88 5.78
N ILE A 58 12.21 -1.90 5.08
CA ILE A 58 13.51 -1.33 5.49
C ILE A 58 13.40 -0.61 6.84
N GLY A 59 12.37 0.21 7.02
CA GLY A 59 12.12 0.90 8.28
C GLY A 59 11.99 -0.08 9.45
N PHE A 60 11.31 -1.21 9.23
CA PHE A 60 11.19 -2.27 10.23
C PHE A 60 12.54 -2.92 10.55
N LEU A 61 13.35 -3.18 9.53
CA LEU A 61 14.69 -3.74 9.72
C LEU A 61 15.60 -2.78 10.51
N VAL A 62 15.56 -1.48 10.20
CA VAL A 62 16.31 -0.44 10.93
C VAL A 62 15.81 -0.30 12.35
N PHE A 63 14.49 -0.38 12.58
CA PHE A 63 13.90 -0.34 13.91
C PHE A 63 14.40 -1.51 14.78
N VAL A 64 14.36 -2.74 14.23
CA VAL A 64 14.86 -3.94 14.90
C VAL A 64 16.36 -3.85 15.16
N TRP A 65 17.15 -3.33 14.21
CA TRP A 65 18.58 -3.08 14.41
C TRP A 65 18.85 -2.06 15.53
N GLY A 66 18.06 -0.98 15.59
CA GLY A 66 18.09 0.00 16.68
C GLY A 66 17.80 -0.64 18.03
N MET A 67 16.80 -1.54 18.09
CA MET A 67 16.46 -2.30 19.30
C MET A 67 17.62 -3.20 19.76
N PHE A 68 18.25 -3.93 18.84
CA PHE A 68 19.42 -4.76 19.16
C PHE A 68 20.59 -3.91 19.70
N ARG A 69 20.90 -2.77 19.09
CA ARG A 69 21.93 -1.85 19.60
C ARG A 69 21.57 -1.28 20.97
N TYR A 70 20.30 -0.91 21.18
CA TYR A 70 19.84 -0.33 22.43
C TYR A 70 19.89 -1.32 23.60
N PHE A 71 19.37 -2.54 23.42
CA PHE A 71 19.22 -3.52 24.50
C PHE A 71 20.42 -4.43 24.70
N ILE A 72 21.09 -4.88 23.61
CA ILE A 72 22.23 -5.80 23.73
C ILE A 72 23.54 -5.03 23.86
N ALA A 73 23.83 -4.13 22.92
CA ALA A 73 25.10 -3.40 22.93
C ALA A 73 25.11 -2.23 23.94
N GLY A 74 23.94 -1.65 24.23
CA GLY A 74 23.77 -0.53 25.16
C GLY A 74 23.92 -0.89 26.64
N GLY A 75 24.04 -2.17 27.00
CA GLY A 75 24.27 -2.60 28.39
C GLY A 75 25.69 -2.32 28.90
N ALA A 76 26.67 -2.22 28.00
CA ALA A 76 28.08 -2.00 28.34
C ALA A 76 28.65 -0.66 27.80
N ASN A 77 27.93 0.02 26.90
CA ASN A 77 28.36 1.26 26.29
C ASN A 77 27.18 2.23 26.08
N GLU A 78 27.25 3.39 26.72
CA GLU A 78 26.21 4.42 26.68
C GLU A 78 26.05 5.07 25.30
N GLU A 79 27.12 5.13 24.50
CA GLU A 79 27.09 5.61 23.12
C GLU A 79 26.29 4.67 22.20
N ALA A 80 26.45 3.36 22.38
CA ALA A 80 25.69 2.35 21.64
C ALA A 80 24.19 2.42 21.97
N LYS A 81 23.87 2.70 23.23
CA LYS A 81 22.50 2.94 23.71
C LYS A 81 21.89 4.17 23.06
N GLU A 82 22.59 5.31 23.04
CA GLU A 82 22.08 6.52 22.42
C GLU A 82 21.88 6.37 20.91
N SER A 83 22.85 5.75 20.23
CA SER A 83 22.76 5.42 18.80
C SER A 83 21.55 4.52 18.49
N GLY A 84 21.34 3.46 19.27
CA GLY A 84 20.19 2.57 19.11
C GLY A 84 18.85 3.28 19.32
N LYS A 85 18.77 4.15 20.34
CA LYS A 85 17.58 4.98 20.61
C LYS A 85 17.24 5.87 19.42
N ASN A 86 18.24 6.56 18.88
CA ASN A 86 18.04 7.48 17.77
C ASN A 86 17.56 6.73 16.51
N LEU A 87 18.12 5.56 16.21
CA LEU A 87 17.66 4.72 15.10
C LEU A 87 16.19 4.32 15.23
N MET A 88 15.75 3.92 16.43
CA MET A 88 14.34 3.59 16.68
C MET A 88 13.43 4.80 16.52
N ILE A 89 13.85 5.98 16.98
CA ILE A 89 13.09 7.22 16.84
C ILE A 89 12.94 7.59 15.36
N TYR A 90 14.03 7.55 14.58
CA TYR A 90 13.97 7.87 13.15
C TYR A 90 13.10 6.87 12.37
N ALA A 91 13.18 5.57 12.68
CA ALA A 91 12.31 4.57 12.06
C ALA A 91 10.83 4.82 12.41
N THR A 92 10.54 5.13 13.68
CA THR A 92 9.17 5.43 14.14
C THR A 92 8.62 6.68 13.46
N LEU A 93 9.42 7.74 13.35
CA LEU A 93 9.04 8.95 12.61
C LEU A 93 8.75 8.63 11.15
N GLY A 94 9.55 7.78 10.50
CA GLY A 94 9.29 7.30 9.15
C GLY A 94 7.93 6.63 9.01
N PHE A 95 7.57 5.75 9.95
CA PHE A 95 6.25 5.10 9.94
C PHE A 95 5.10 6.08 10.13
N VAL A 96 5.24 7.02 11.07
CA VAL A 96 4.22 8.03 11.34
C VAL A 96 3.99 8.92 10.11
N LEU A 97 5.06 9.32 9.41
CA LEU A 97 4.95 10.13 8.18
C LEU A 97 4.17 9.42 7.08
N ILE A 98 4.39 8.11 6.89
CA ILE A 98 3.63 7.31 5.91
C ILE A 98 2.14 7.30 6.25
N ILE A 99 1.80 7.09 7.53
CA ILE A 99 0.41 7.06 8.00
C ILE A 99 -0.26 8.42 7.81
N ILE A 100 0.41 9.52 8.17
CA ILE A 100 -0.10 10.87 8.01
C ILE A 100 -0.34 11.18 6.53
N PHE A 101 0.61 10.84 5.66
CA PHE A 101 0.49 11.09 4.22
C PHE A 101 -0.72 10.37 3.62
N TRP A 102 -0.89 9.09 3.95
CA TRP A 102 -2.05 8.31 3.51
C TRP A 102 -3.37 8.82 4.10
N GLY A 103 -3.35 9.21 5.38
CA GLY A 103 -4.51 9.81 6.05
C GLY A 103 -4.98 11.10 5.38
N ILE A 104 -4.05 11.99 5.05
CA ILE A 104 -4.34 13.26 4.35
C ILE A 104 -4.86 12.98 2.94
N ILE A 105 -4.22 12.11 2.17
CA ILE A 105 -4.68 11.76 0.80
C ILE A 105 -6.10 11.21 0.84
N ASN A 106 -6.38 10.30 1.77
CA ASN A 106 -7.72 9.72 1.91
C ASN A 106 -8.75 10.77 2.34
N LEU A 107 -8.38 11.65 3.28
CA LEU A 107 -9.24 12.75 3.74
C LEU A 107 -9.59 13.70 2.59
N LEU A 108 -8.60 14.14 1.82
CA LEU A 108 -8.81 15.02 0.65
C LEU A 108 -9.64 14.33 -0.45
N SER A 109 -9.39 13.05 -0.71
CA SER A 109 -10.15 12.30 -1.72
C SER A 109 -11.62 12.12 -1.30
N SER A 110 -11.87 11.94 0.00
CA SER A 110 -13.21 11.81 0.55
C SER A 110 -13.96 13.14 0.59
N SER A 111 -13.30 14.24 0.95
CA SER A 111 -13.93 15.56 1.12
C SER A 111 -14.29 16.23 -0.21
N THR A 112 -13.52 15.96 -1.26
CA THR A 112 -13.78 16.49 -2.62
C THR A 112 -14.85 15.71 -3.38
N GLY A 113 -15.37 14.61 -2.82
CA GLY A 113 -16.37 13.77 -3.48
C GLY A 113 -15.85 13.05 -4.73
N LEU A 114 -14.53 13.04 -4.94
CA LEU A 114 -13.83 12.33 -6.01
C LEU A 114 -13.67 10.84 -5.71
N GLN A 115 -13.99 10.42 -4.48
CA GLN A 115 -13.97 9.04 -4.06
C GLN A 115 -15.09 8.24 -4.76
N GLY A 116 -14.86 7.78 -5.99
CA GLY A 116 -15.79 6.86 -6.70
C GLY A 116 -16.38 7.42 -7.97
N LYS A 117 -16.08 8.67 -8.31
CA LYS A 117 -16.54 9.26 -9.55
C LYS A 117 -15.47 9.04 -10.62
N THR A 118 -15.81 8.21 -11.59
CA THR A 118 -15.15 8.19 -12.89
C THR A 118 -15.41 9.55 -13.55
N ALA A 119 -14.46 10.06 -14.32
CA ALA A 119 -14.70 11.27 -15.10
C ALA A 119 -15.96 11.05 -15.99
N PRO A 120 -16.79 12.08 -16.20
CA PRO A 120 -17.88 11.98 -17.17
C PRO A 120 -17.31 11.63 -18.54
N ASP A 121 -17.92 10.68 -19.24
CA ASP A 121 -17.55 10.36 -20.63
C ASP A 121 -17.52 11.65 -21.44
N ILE A 122 -16.30 12.09 -21.80
CA ILE A 122 -16.14 13.25 -22.67
C ILE A 122 -16.46 12.73 -24.07
N PRO A 123 -17.42 13.33 -24.81
CA PRO A 123 -17.73 12.89 -26.16
C PRO A 123 -16.48 12.97 -27.03
N THR A 124 -15.79 11.84 -27.22
CA THR A 124 -14.77 11.72 -28.25
C THR A 124 -15.47 11.84 -29.59
N GLY A 125 -15.01 12.77 -30.43
CA GLY A 125 -15.61 13.06 -31.73
C GLY A 125 -15.85 11.81 -32.59
N PRO A 126 -16.68 11.94 -33.65
CA PRO A 126 -17.29 10.84 -34.36
C PRO A 126 -16.30 9.74 -34.76
N ASN A 127 -16.58 8.53 -34.26
CA ASN A 127 -15.83 7.31 -34.51
C ASN A 127 -15.97 6.90 -35.99
N LYS A 128 -14.91 7.10 -36.79
CA LYS A 128 -14.82 6.66 -38.19
C LYS A 128 -14.49 5.17 -38.34
N GLN A 129 -15.03 4.29 -37.50
CA GLN A 129 -14.82 2.83 -37.61
C GLN A 129 -16.09 2.03 -37.97
N GLN A 130 -17.07 2.68 -38.62
CA GLN A 130 -18.21 1.97 -39.22
C GLN A 130 -18.52 2.52 -40.62
N THR A 131 -17.65 2.25 -41.59
CA THR A 131 -18.01 2.15 -43.02
C THR A 131 -17.06 1.19 -43.70
#